data_AF-A0AAT9LEH7-F1
#
_entry.id   AF-A0AAT9LEH7-F1
#
_cell.length_a   1.000
_cell.length_b   1.000
_cell.length_c   1.000
_cell.angle_alpha   90.00
_cell.angle_beta   90.00
_cell.angle_gamma   90.00
#
_symmetry.space_group_name_H-M   'P 1'
#
loop_
_entity.id
_entity.type
_entity.pdbx_description
1 polymer ?
#
loop_
_entity_poly.entity_id
_entity_poly.type
_entity_poly.pdbx_seq_one_letter_code
_entity_poly.pdbx_strand_id
1 'polypeptide(L)'
;MAIDTDHLKSLLAKWQDILRLRDWDIKVELMDSKWRKSGDIEIDAEDKKAILLINESPKSDNLEELVVHELLHLKLWDMDQMIEMLINLVYGESEKDPKREFAYAQFMKLLESTVEDLTKGYLVACGSKQELSFGRLRSQVEEETAGG
;
A
#
# COMPACT_ATOMS: atom_id res chain seq x y z
N MET A 1 3.67 -9.20 17.25
CA MET A 1 2.45 -8.77 17.97
C MET A 1 1.31 -9.46 17.25
N ALA A 2 0.44 -10.22 17.92
CA ALA A 2 -0.68 -10.83 17.20
C ALA A 2 -1.62 -9.71 16.74
N ILE A 3 -1.85 -9.60 15.43
CA ILE A 3 -2.78 -8.61 14.89
C ILE A 3 -4.20 -8.98 15.33
N ASP A 4 -4.85 -8.07 16.05
CA ASP A 4 -6.26 -8.20 16.37
C ASP A 4 -7.09 -8.00 15.10
N THR A 5 -7.71 -9.09 14.64
CA THR A 5 -8.52 -9.10 13.41
C THR A 5 -9.74 -8.19 13.53
N ASP A 6 -10.32 -8.04 14.72
CA ASP A 6 -11.49 -7.18 14.92
C ASP A 6 -11.09 -5.70 14.89
N HIS A 7 -9.92 -5.38 15.43
CA HIS A 7 -9.33 -4.04 15.28
C HIS A 7 -9.07 -3.72 13.80
N LEU A 8 -8.49 -4.65 13.04
CA LEU A 8 -8.20 -4.47 11.62
C LEU A 8 -9.48 -4.27 10.79
N LYS A 9 -10.55 -5.03 11.07
CA LYS A 9 -11.86 -4.82 10.44
C LYS A 9 -12.47 -3.46 10.78
N SER A 10 -12.30 -2.98 12.01
CA SER A 10 -12.75 -1.65 12.44
C SER A 10 -12.02 -0.53 11.69
N LEU A 11 -10.69 -0.67 11.54
CA LEU A 11 -9.89 0.25 10.72
C LEU A 11 -10.34 0.25 9.27
N LEU A 12 -10.51 -0.93 8.66
CA LEU A 12 -11.02 -1.07 7.31
C LEU A 12 -12.36 -0.34 7.15
N ALA A 13 -13.35 -0.64 8.01
CA ALA A 13 -14.68 -0.05 7.90
C ALA A 13 -14.65 1.49 8.02
N LYS A 14 -13.84 2.02 8.95
CA LYS A 14 -13.63 3.47 9.10
C LYS A 14 -13.07 4.09 7.82
N TRP A 15 -11.99 3.53 7.28
CA TRP A 15 -11.26 4.14 6.17
C TRP A 15 -11.92 3.92 4.82
N GLN A 16 -12.62 2.79 4.65
CA GLN A 16 -13.49 2.56 3.50
C GLN A 16 -14.58 3.65 3.40
N ASP A 17 -15.11 4.10 4.54
CA ASP A 17 -16.08 5.21 4.59
C ASP A 17 -15.44 6.55 4.18
N ILE A 18 -14.32 6.90 4.82
CA ILE A 18 -13.60 8.16 4.61
C ILE A 18 -13.12 8.31 3.16
N LEU A 19 -12.53 7.25 2.60
CA LEU A 19 -11.98 7.23 1.24
C LEU A 19 -13.05 7.03 0.16
N ARG A 20 -14.32 6.92 0.57
CA ARG A 20 -15.47 6.68 -0.31
C ARG A 20 -15.28 5.46 -1.20
N LEU A 21 -15.00 4.33 -0.55
CA LEU A 21 -14.88 3.00 -1.16
C LEU A 21 -16.08 2.10 -0.77
N ARG A 22 -17.24 2.71 -0.47
CA ARG A 22 -18.45 2.00 -0.01
C ARG A 22 -19.08 1.08 -1.07
N ASP A 23 -18.72 1.30 -2.33
CA ASP A 23 -19.13 0.49 -3.47
C ASP A 23 -18.18 -0.69 -3.75
N TRP A 24 -17.14 -0.86 -2.93
CA TRP A 24 -16.22 -1.98 -2.98
C TRP A 24 -16.51 -3.01 -1.89
N ASP A 25 -16.48 -4.29 -2.26
CA ASP A 25 -16.51 -5.41 -1.31
C ASP A 25 -15.07 -5.77 -0.91
N ILE A 26 -14.62 -5.26 0.25
CA ILE A 26 -13.23 -5.42 0.71
C ILE A 26 -13.17 -6.45 1.84
N LYS A 27 -12.30 -7.46 1.66
CA LYS A 27 -11.96 -8.45 2.70
C LYS A 27 -10.55 -8.23 3.22
N VAL A 28 -10.28 -8.80 4.39
CA VAL A 28 -8.95 -8.80 5.01
C VAL A 28 -8.48 -10.23 5.17
N GLU A 29 -7.25 -10.49 4.79
CA GLU A 29 -6.58 -11.76 5.05
C GLU A 29 -5.20 -11.54 5.69
N LEU A 30 -4.90 -12.34 6.72
CA LEU A 30 -3.61 -12.32 7.38
C LEU A 30 -2.68 -13.32 6.68
N MET A 31 -1.51 -12.85 6.28
CA MET A 31 -0.46 -13.63 5.63
C MET A 31 0.60 -14.06 6.65
N ASP A 32 1.11 -15.29 6.50
CA ASP A 32 2.22 -15.81 7.30
C ASP A 32 3.40 -14.82 7.28
N SER A 33 4.07 -14.67 8.43
CA SER A 33 5.35 -14.00 8.65
C SER A 33 6.43 -14.20 7.57
N LYS A 34 6.41 -15.32 6.83
CA LYS A 34 7.33 -15.57 5.71
C LYS A 34 7.07 -14.68 4.49
N TRP A 35 5.91 -14.05 4.41
CA TRP A 35 5.58 -13.12 3.35
C TRP A 35 6.45 -11.85 3.47
N ARG A 36 7.03 -11.40 2.35
CA ARG A 36 8.04 -10.34 2.36
C ARG A 36 7.47 -8.94 2.54
N LYS A 37 6.20 -8.73 2.15
CA LYS A 37 5.53 -7.43 2.23
C LYS A 37 4.88 -7.25 3.60
N SER A 38 4.67 -6.00 4.00
CA SER A 38 3.92 -5.67 5.23
C SER A 38 2.42 -5.62 4.97
N GLY A 39 2.03 -5.07 3.82
CA GLY A 39 0.69 -5.06 3.28
C GLY A 39 0.73 -5.11 1.75
N ASP A 40 -0.41 -5.43 1.16
CA ASP A 40 -0.67 -5.44 -0.28
C ASP A 40 -2.20 -5.47 -0.48
N ILE A 41 -2.66 -5.15 -1.68
CA ILE A 41 -4.08 -5.25 -2.02
C ILE A 41 -4.27 -5.93 -3.37
N GLU A 42 -5.02 -7.04 -3.35
CA GLU A 42 -5.43 -7.74 -4.56
C GLU A 42 -6.78 -7.18 -5.02
N ILE A 43 -6.90 -6.85 -6.31
CA ILE A 43 -8.02 -6.07 -6.84
C ILE A 43 -8.69 -6.80 -8.01
N ASP A 44 -10.01 -6.94 -7.92
CA ASP A 44 -10.90 -7.30 -9.02
C ASP A 44 -11.81 -6.10 -9.30
N ALA A 45 -11.43 -5.32 -10.30
CA ALA A 45 -12.13 -4.07 -10.63
C ALA A 45 -13.45 -4.28 -11.39
N GLU A 46 -13.62 -5.42 -12.07
CA GLU A 46 -14.86 -5.73 -12.77
C GLU A 46 -16.00 -5.94 -11.78
N ASP A 47 -15.71 -6.69 -10.71
CA ASP A 47 -16.67 -6.99 -9.65
C ASP A 47 -16.60 -6.01 -8.46
N LYS A 48 -15.67 -5.04 -8.48
CA LYS A 48 -15.36 -4.14 -7.35
C LYS A 48 -15.10 -4.89 -6.04
N LYS A 49 -14.27 -5.94 -6.12
CA LYS A 49 -13.83 -6.72 -4.96
C LYS A 49 -12.37 -6.48 -4.70
N ALA A 50 -11.98 -6.45 -3.44
CA ALA A 50 -10.57 -6.39 -3.07
C ALA A 50 -10.26 -7.24 -1.84
N ILE A 51 -9.03 -7.75 -1.78
CA ILE A 51 -8.50 -8.44 -0.60
C ILE A 51 -7.31 -7.65 -0.10
N LEU A 52 -7.46 -7.03 1.08
CA LEU A 52 -6.39 -6.41 1.83
C LEU A 52 -5.58 -7.49 2.53
N LEU A 53 -4.36 -7.71 2.05
CA LEU A 53 -3.41 -8.67 2.59
C LEU A 53 -2.54 -7.96 3.61
N ILE A 54 -2.51 -8.44 4.85
CA ILE A 54 -1.66 -7.88 5.92
C ILE A 54 -0.78 -8.98 6.49
N ASN A 55 0.51 -8.71 6.62
CA ASN A 55 1.43 -9.63 7.27
C ASN A 55 1.14 -9.72 8.77
N GLU A 56 1.12 -10.92 9.35
CA GLU A 56 0.97 -11.11 10.80
C GLU A 56 2.08 -10.44 11.63
N SER A 57 3.24 -10.20 11.03
CA SER A 57 4.37 -9.47 11.62
C SER A 57 4.88 -8.42 10.62
N PRO A 58 4.10 -7.34 10.41
CA PRO A 58 4.46 -6.31 9.45
C PRO A 58 5.70 -5.57 9.94
N LYS A 59 6.54 -5.12 9.00
CA LYS A 59 7.67 -4.24 9.33
C LYS A 59 7.22 -2.82 9.67
N SER A 60 5.94 -2.50 9.44
CA SER A 60 5.34 -1.23 9.83
C SER A 60 4.89 -1.29 11.28
N ASP A 61 5.27 -0.28 12.06
CA ASP A 61 4.87 -0.16 13.47
C ASP A 61 3.46 0.45 13.64
N ASN A 62 2.90 0.99 12.56
CA ASN A 62 1.58 1.61 12.51
C ASN A 62 0.67 0.83 11.55
N LEU A 63 -0.32 0.13 12.12
CA LEU A 63 -1.28 -0.68 11.37
C LEU A 63 -2.32 0.20 10.66
N GLU A 64 -2.75 1.31 11.27
CA GLU A 64 -3.71 2.23 10.66
C GLU A 64 -3.10 2.86 9.40
N GLU A 65 -1.85 3.31 9.48
CA GLU A 65 -1.10 3.83 8.34
C GLU A 65 -1.01 2.81 7.20
N LEU A 66 -0.67 1.56 7.51
CA LEU A 66 -0.59 0.51 6.51
C LEU A 66 -1.95 0.27 5.82
N VAL A 67 -3.04 0.19 6.58
CA VAL A 67 -4.39 0.02 6.02
C VAL A 67 -4.76 1.17 5.10
N VAL A 68 -4.49 2.42 5.51
CA VAL A 68 -4.78 3.60 4.71
C VAL A 68 -3.97 3.63 3.43
N HIS A 69 -2.69 3.25 3.49
CA HIS A 69 -1.80 3.17 2.34
C HIS A 69 -2.35 2.23 1.26
N GLU A 70 -2.67 1.00 1.64
CA GLU A 70 -3.19 0.02 0.69
C GLU A 70 -4.59 0.40 0.15
N LEU A 71 -5.45 1.01 0.97
CA LEU A 71 -6.74 1.50 0.50
C LEU A 71 -6.63 2.71 -0.45
N LEU A 72 -5.58 3.52 -0.32
CA LEU A 72 -5.31 4.61 -1.27
C LEU A 72 -4.80 4.06 -2.61
N HIS A 73 -4.03 2.97 -2.61
CA HIS A 73 -3.71 2.22 -3.83
C HIS A 73 -4.98 1.74 -4.53
N LEU A 74 -5.91 1.12 -3.80
CA LEU A 74 -7.22 0.77 -4.35
C LEU A 74 -7.98 1.99 -4.90
N LYS A 75 -7.93 3.13 -4.19
CA LYS A 75 -8.60 4.36 -4.60
C LYS A 75 -8.05 4.93 -5.92
N LEU A 76 -6.77 4.72 -6.18
CA LEU A 76 -6.05 5.24 -7.36
C LEU A 76 -5.88 4.19 -8.46
N TRP A 77 -6.36 2.97 -8.26
CA TRP A 77 -6.12 1.82 -9.13
C TRP A 77 -6.41 2.11 -10.61
N ASP A 78 -7.57 2.68 -10.95
CA ASP A 78 -7.92 2.99 -12.35
C ASP A 78 -6.89 3.94 -13.00
N MET A 79 -6.37 4.90 -12.25
CA MET A 79 -5.36 5.85 -12.74
C MET A 79 -4.00 5.18 -12.91
N ASP A 80 -3.64 4.31 -11.98
CA ASP A 80 -2.42 3.49 -12.05
C ASP A 80 -2.43 2.60 -13.29
N GLN A 81 -3.47 1.80 -13.46
CA GLN A 81 -3.63 0.91 -14.61
C GLN A 81 -3.66 1.67 -15.94
N MET A 82 -4.30 2.85 -15.99
CA MET A 82 -4.27 3.69 -17.19
C MET A 82 -2.84 4.10 -17.58
N ILE A 83 -2.01 4.47 -16.61
CA ILE A 83 -0.62 4.88 -16.86
C ILE A 83 0.25 3.66 -17.22
N GLU A 84 0.07 2.53 -16.54
CA GLU A 84 0.77 1.30 -16.87
C GLU A 84 0.46 0.85 -18.31
N MET A 85 -0.81 0.87 -18.71
CA MET A 85 -1.23 0.59 -20.08
C MET A 85 -0.58 1.55 -21.08
N LEU A 86 -0.48 2.84 -20.76
CA LEU A 86 0.20 3.81 -21.62
C LEU A 86 1.69 3.50 -21.76
N ILE A 87 2.37 3.13 -20.67
CA ILE A 87 3.78 2.74 -20.69
C ILE A 87 3.97 1.51 -21.59
N ASN A 88 3.12 0.49 -21.41
CA ASN A 88 3.16 -0.73 -22.22
C ASN A 88 2.85 -0.44 -23.70
N LEU A 89 1.95 0.49 -24.00
CA LEU A 89 1.64 0.91 -25.37
C LEU A 89 2.82 1.61 -26.05
N VAL A 90 3.56 2.45 -25.31
CA VAL A 90 4.66 3.26 -25.85
C VAL A 90 5.96 2.47 -25.98
N TYR A 91 6.29 1.62 -25.00
CA TYR A 91 7.57 0.91 -24.93
C TYR A 91 7.44 -0.61 -25.19
N GLY A 92 6.23 -1.12 -25.37
CA GLY A 92 5.94 -2.55 -25.42
C GLY A 92 5.85 -3.18 -24.02
N GLU A 93 5.47 -4.45 -23.99
CA GLU A 93 5.30 -5.22 -22.74
C GLU A 93 6.60 -5.92 -22.29
N SER A 94 7.69 -5.79 -23.05
CA SER A 94 8.93 -6.48 -22.72
C SER A 94 9.60 -5.86 -21.49
N GLU A 95 9.64 -6.61 -20.40
CA GLU A 95 10.38 -6.24 -19.17
C GLU A 95 11.89 -6.09 -19.40
N LYS A 96 12.41 -6.55 -20.54
CA LYS A 96 13.82 -6.41 -20.91
C LYS A 96 14.15 -5.09 -21.60
N ASP A 97 13.16 -4.25 -21.91
CA ASP A 97 13.42 -2.92 -22.47
C ASP A 97 13.79 -1.94 -21.33
N PRO A 98 15.04 -1.43 -21.31
CA PRO A 98 15.48 -0.50 -20.26
C PRO A 98 14.70 0.81 -20.23
N LYS A 99 14.11 1.23 -21.36
CA LYS A 99 13.29 2.46 -21.42
C LYS A 99 11.94 2.25 -20.74
N ARG A 100 11.33 1.08 -20.96
CA ARG A 100 10.11 0.67 -20.27
C ARG A 100 10.37 0.57 -18.76
N GLU A 101 11.43 -0.14 -18.38
CA GLU A 101 11.81 -0.31 -16.98
C GLU A 101 12.04 1.05 -16.30
N PHE A 102 12.78 1.95 -16.95
CA PHE A 102 12.98 3.30 -16.44
C PHE A 102 11.65 4.06 -16.25
N ALA A 103 10.77 4.07 -17.26
CA ALA A 103 9.50 4.77 -17.20
C ALA A 103 8.59 4.21 -16.09
N TYR A 104 8.45 2.89 -16.03
CA TYR A 104 7.69 2.19 -15.00
C TYR A 104 8.25 2.44 -13.60
N ALA A 105 9.58 2.37 -13.41
CA ALA A 105 10.21 2.63 -12.13
C ALA A 105 10.01 4.08 -11.65
N GLN A 106 10.09 5.07 -12.54
CA GLN A 106 9.79 6.46 -12.18
C GLN A 106 8.32 6.65 -11.82
N PHE A 107 7.42 6.01 -12.57
CA PHE A 107 6.00 6.05 -12.28
C PHE A 107 5.68 5.43 -10.91
N MET A 108 6.13 4.20 -10.65
CA MET A 108 5.91 3.54 -9.35
C MET A 108 6.51 4.33 -8.19
N LYS A 109 7.71 4.89 -8.37
CA LYS A 109 8.32 5.76 -7.34
C LYS A 109 7.42 6.94 -6.99
N LEU A 110 6.85 7.60 -8.00
CA LEU A 110 5.97 8.75 -7.81
C LEU A 110 4.63 8.34 -7.19
N LEU A 111 4.05 7.23 -7.66
CA LEU A 111 2.80 6.68 -7.13
C LEU A 111 2.96 6.36 -5.64
N GLU A 112 3.98 5.59 -5.26
CA GLU A 112 4.23 5.21 -3.86
C GLU A 112 4.46 6.44 -2.98
N SER A 113 5.27 7.42 -3.41
CA SER A 113 5.47 8.64 -2.61
C SER A 113 4.21 9.48 -2.48
N THR A 114 3.38 9.51 -3.52
CA THR A 114 2.11 10.26 -3.49
C THR A 114 1.11 9.59 -2.56
N VAL A 115 0.98 8.27 -2.64
CA VAL A 115 0.13 7.47 -1.75
C VAL A 115 0.58 7.66 -0.30
N GLU A 116 1.88 7.58 -0.03
CA GLU A 116 2.46 7.80 1.29
C GLU A 116 2.15 9.22 1.84
N ASP A 117 2.31 10.27 1.03
CA ASP A 117 2.00 11.64 1.44
C ASP A 117 0.51 11.84 1.70
N LEU A 118 -0.35 11.24 0.87
CA LEU A 118 -1.80 11.23 1.09
C LEU A 118 -2.16 10.48 2.37
N THR A 119 -1.57 9.31 2.61
CA THR A 119 -1.75 8.53 3.84
C THR A 119 -1.49 9.41 5.06
N LYS A 120 -0.33 10.05 5.12
CA LYS A 120 0.04 10.98 6.20
C LYS A 120 -0.96 12.13 6.34
N GLY A 121 -1.33 12.74 5.22
CA GLY A 121 -2.30 13.84 5.19
C GLY A 121 -3.67 13.43 5.74
N TYR A 122 -4.19 12.26 5.33
CA TYR A 122 -5.47 11.72 5.79
C TYR A 122 -5.44 11.33 7.26
N LEU A 123 -4.36 10.68 7.74
CA LEU A 123 -4.19 10.34 9.15
C LEU A 123 -4.25 11.60 10.03
N VAL A 124 -3.53 12.66 9.65
CA VAL A 124 -3.53 13.94 10.37
C VAL A 124 -4.91 14.59 10.31
N ALA A 125 -5.52 14.68 9.12
CA ALA A 125 -6.83 15.30 8.94
C ALA A 125 -7.96 14.60 9.71
N CYS A 126 -7.85 13.27 9.90
CA CYS A 126 -8.82 12.47 10.64
C CYS A 126 -8.47 12.30 12.13
N GLY A 127 -7.44 12.99 12.63
CA GLY A 127 -7.06 13.01 14.03
C GLY A 127 -6.48 11.69 14.54
N SER A 128 -5.78 10.93 13.70
CA SER A 128 -5.02 9.75 14.15
C SER A 128 -3.99 10.16 15.21
N LYS A 129 -3.83 9.30 16.21
CA LYS A 129 -2.99 9.55 17.39
C LYS A 129 -1.69 8.74 17.41
N GLN A 130 -1.54 7.80 16.48
CA GLN A 130 -0.34 6.96 16.38
C GLN A 130 0.76 7.70 15.62
N GLU A 131 2.00 7.52 16.05
CA GLU A 131 3.16 8.04 15.33
C GLU A 131 3.31 7.33 13.97
N LEU A 132 3.92 8.02 13.01
CA LEU A 132 4.22 7.45 11.70
C LEU A 132 5.25 6.33 11.81
N SER A 133 5.14 5.38 10.91
CA SER A 133 5.98 4.19 10.84
C SER A 133 7.36 4.52 10.27
N PHE A 134 8.41 4.21 11.03
CA PHE A 134 9.80 4.34 10.59
C PHE A 134 10.48 2.98 10.36
N GLY A 135 9.74 1.87 10.39
CA GLY A 135 10.31 0.53 10.40
C GLY A 135 11.25 0.23 9.23
N ARG A 136 10.89 0.63 7.99
CA ARG A 136 11.77 0.47 6.81
C ARG A 136 13.06 1.30 6.93
N LEU A 137 12.96 2.56 7.38
CA LEU A 137 14.11 3.43 7.56
C LEU A 137 15.02 2.93 8.70
N ARG A 138 14.43 2.39 9.76
CA ARG A 138 15.17 1.81 10.89
C ARG A 138 16.04 0.64 10.43
N SER A 139 15.51 -0.27 9.61
CA SER A 139 16.31 -1.37 9.04
C SER A 139 17.47 -0.86 8.18
N GLN A 140 17.27 0.20 7.38
CA GLN A 140 18.35 0.80 6.59
C GLN A 140 19.42 1.44 7.47
N VAL A 141 19.02 2.19 8.51
CA VAL A 141 19.95 2.78 9.48
C VAL A 141 20.71 1.68 10.24
N GLU A 142 20.05 0.59 10.62
CA GLU A 142 20.70 -0.56 11.26
C GLU A 142 21.73 -1.22 10.34
N GLU A 143 21.43 -1.39 9.04
CA GLU A 143 22.40 -1.90 8.06
C GLU A 143 23.62 -0.96 7.90
N GLU A 144 23.39 0.36 7.85
CA GLU A 144 24.46 1.36 7.75
C GLU A 144 25.32 1.45 9.02
N THR A 145 24.72 1.30 10.21
CA THR A 145 25.41 1.44 11.49
C THR A 145 26.03 0.14 12.01
N ALA A 146 25.51 -1.02 11.60
CA ALA A 146 26.12 -2.33 11.88
C ALA A 146 27.35 -2.63 11.00
N GLY A 147 27.57 -1.83 9.95
CA GLY A 147 28.73 -1.89 9.08
C GLY A 147 29.91 -0.98 9.49
N GLY A 148 29.91 -0.42 10.70
CA GLY A 148 30.95 0.49 11.24
C GLY A 148 31.89 -0.13 12.26
#